data_AF-A0A3C1GD41-F1
#
_entry.id   AF-A0A3C1GD41-F1
#
_cell.length_a   1.000
_cell.length_b   1.000
_cell.length_c   1.000
_cell.angle_alpha   90.00
_cell.angle_beta   90.00
_cell.angle_gamma   90.00
#
_symmetry.space_group_name_H-M   'P 1'
#
loop_
_entity.id
_entity.type
_entity.pdbx_description
1 polymer ?
#
loop_
_entity_poly.entity_id
_entity_poly.type
_entity_poly.pdbx_seq_one_letter_code
_entity_poly.pdbx_strand_id
1 'polypeptide(L)'
;MQRLLILLALAALGLTATWAAAQPPAGTPAPASPVRLSAEWRDRLVAALAFHRSGDAKAAARELAAIAAAPTPITEYVLLLQAESLSRLGDAAGARQAAEKAAE
;
A
#
# COMPACT_ATOMS: atom_id res chain seq x y z
N MET A 1 -25.73 25.56 -24.68
CA MET A 1 -24.29 25.80 -24.96
C MET A 1 -23.47 26.19 -23.73
N GLN A 2 -24.09 26.69 -22.64
CA GLN A 2 -23.41 27.11 -21.41
C GLN A 2 -22.75 25.97 -20.61
N ARG A 3 -23.28 24.73 -20.70
CA ARG A 3 -22.71 23.55 -20.03
C ARG A 3 -21.37 23.08 -20.61
N LEU A 4 -21.11 23.36 -21.89
CA LEU A 4 -19.87 22.96 -22.56
C LEU A 4 -18.71 23.91 -22.21
N LEU A 5 -19.01 25.18 -21.93
CA LEU A 5 -18.03 26.17 -21.48
C LEU A 5 -17.55 25.92 -20.04
N ILE A 6 -18.41 25.37 -19.17
CA ILE A 6 -18.05 25.04 -17.77
C ILE A 6 -17.05 23.86 -17.72
N LEU A 7 -17.20 22.88 -18.62
CA LEU A 7 -16.27 21.75 -18.70
C LEU A 7 -14.90 22.13 -19.27
N LEU A 8 -14.87 23.09 -20.20
CA LEU A 8 -13.62 23.63 -20.76
C LEU A 8 -12.85 24.50 -19.76
N ALA A 9 -13.54 25.22 -18.87
CA ALA A 9 -12.92 26.00 -17.80
C ALA A 9 -12.28 25.13 -16.71
N LEU A 10 -12.86 23.96 -16.42
CA LEU A 10 -12.30 23.03 -15.43
C LEU A 10 -11.03 22.32 -15.93
N ALA A 11 -10.89 22.10 -17.25
CA ALA A 11 -9.72 21.46 -17.83
C ALA A 11 -8.47 22.36 -17.87
N ALA A 12 -8.64 23.69 -17.78
CA ALA A 12 -7.54 24.65 -17.84
C ALA A 12 -6.82 24.87 -16.48
N LEU A 13 -7.41 24.45 -15.36
CA LEU A 13 -6.82 24.62 -14.02
C LEU A 13 -5.87 23.47 -13.61
N GLY A 14 -5.65 22.47 -14.46
CA GLY A 14 -4.87 21.28 -14.12
C GLY A 14 -3.39 21.33 -14.49
N LEU A 15 -2.91 22.36 -15.19
CA LEU A 15 -1.61 22.31 -15.89
C LEU A 15 -0.62 23.42 -15.55
N THR A 16 -0.52 23.79 -14.27
CA THR A 16 0.68 24.48 -13.76
C THR A 16 1.17 23.81 -12.48
N ALA A 17 1.58 22.56 -12.60
CA ALA A 17 2.58 22.02 -11.68
C ALA A 17 3.89 22.75 -12.00
N THR A 18 4.09 23.90 -11.38
CA THR A 18 5.39 24.54 -11.30
C THR A 18 6.31 23.54 -10.62
N TRP A 19 7.15 22.87 -11.41
CA TRP A 19 8.33 22.19 -10.91
C TRP A 19 9.27 23.27 -10.37
N ALA A 20 8.96 23.73 -9.16
CA ALA A 20 9.94 24.36 -8.31
C ALA A 20 10.93 23.24 -7.97
N ALA A 21 12.12 23.30 -8.57
CA ALA A 21 13.27 22.55 -8.11
C ALA A 21 13.54 23.00 -6.66
N ALA A 22 12.92 22.32 -5.71
CA ALA A 22 13.20 22.49 -4.29
C ALA A 22 14.68 22.12 -4.11
N GLN A 23 15.51 23.12 -3.80
CA GLN A 23 16.84 22.85 -3.26
C GLN A 23 16.67 21.91 -2.07
N PRO A 24 17.35 20.75 -2.06
CA PRO A 24 17.21 19.83 -0.94
C PRO A 24 17.70 20.54 0.32
N PRO A 25 16.92 20.54 1.41
CA PRO A 25 17.41 21.04 2.69
C PRO A 25 18.68 20.26 3.05
N ALA A 26 19.72 20.99 3.46
CA ALA A 26 20.94 20.41 3.99
C ALA A 26 20.56 19.53 5.18
N GLY A 27 20.73 18.22 5.03
CA GLY A 27 20.33 17.21 6.02
C GLY A 27 19.22 16.25 5.58
N THR A 28 18.94 16.09 4.29
CA THR A 28 18.10 14.96 3.85
C THR A 28 18.86 13.66 4.15
N PRO A 29 18.38 12.79 5.07
CA PRO A 29 19.03 11.51 5.31
C PRO A 29 19.06 10.72 4.00
N ALA A 30 20.21 10.12 3.68
CA ALA A 30 20.36 9.31 2.48
C ALA A 30 19.23 8.27 2.43
N PRO A 31 18.59 8.05 1.26
CA PRO A 31 17.55 7.03 1.16
C PRO A 31 18.15 5.71 1.62
N ALA A 32 17.55 5.12 2.65
CA ALA A 32 17.97 3.83 3.16
C ALA A 32 18.01 2.84 1.99
N SER A 33 19.16 2.17 1.82
CA SER A 33 19.31 1.13 0.79
C SER A 33 18.10 0.20 0.82
N PRO A 34 17.47 -0.11 -0.33
CA PRO A 34 16.23 -0.88 -0.35
C PRO A 34 16.45 -2.20 0.35
N VAL A 35 15.78 -2.38 1.49
CA VAL A 35 15.90 -3.59 2.30
C VAL A 35 15.34 -4.74 1.48
N ARG A 36 16.23 -5.65 1.08
CA ARG A 36 15.85 -6.86 0.36
C ARG A 36 15.27 -7.86 1.34
N LEU A 37 14.12 -8.42 1.01
CA LEU A 37 13.60 -9.60 1.70
C LEU A 37 14.60 -10.76 1.64
N SER A 38 14.69 -11.51 2.74
CA SER A 38 15.30 -12.85 2.70
C SER A 38 14.55 -13.74 1.69
N ALA A 39 15.20 -14.83 1.24
CA ALA A 39 14.56 -15.79 0.35
C ALA A 39 13.28 -16.38 0.96
N GLU A 40 13.34 -16.75 2.24
CA GLU A 40 12.20 -17.28 2.99
C GLU A 40 10.98 -16.35 2.94
N TRP A 41 11.16 -15.07 3.26
CA TRP A 41 10.06 -14.12 3.28
C TRP A 41 9.51 -13.80 1.89
N ARG A 42 10.35 -13.87 0.84
CA ARG A 42 9.87 -13.78 -0.55
C ARG A 42 8.98 -14.96 -0.89
N ASP A 43 9.38 -16.17 -0.56
CA ASP A 43 8.61 -17.37 -0.89
C ASP A 43 7.26 -17.37 -0.17
N ARG A 44 7.23 -16.94 1.10
CA ARG A 44 5.98 -16.77 1.86
C ARG A 44 5.08 -15.70 1.27
N LEU A 45 5.64 -14.56 0.82
CA LEU A 45 4.86 -13.52 0.15
C LEU A 45 4.26 -14.02 -1.16
N VAL A 46 5.03 -14.78 -1.96
CA VAL A 46 4.54 -15.39 -3.20
C VAL A 46 3.38 -16.36 -2.91
N ALA A 47 3.50 -17.19 -1.87
CA ALA A 47 2.44 -18.10 -1.45
C ALA A 47 1.17 -17.34 -1.02
N ALA A 48 1.32 -16.29 -0.21
CA ALA A 48 0.22 -15.44 0.22
C ALA A 48 -0.54 -14.80 -0.96
N LEU A 49 0.20 -14.30 -1.95
CA LEU A 49 -0.38 -13.73 -3.17
C LEU A 49 -1.08 -14.78 -4.04
N ALA A 50 -0.56 -16.01 -4.08
CA ALA A 50 -1.21 -17.13 -4.76
C ALA A 50 -2.56 -17.45 -4.10
N PHE A 51 -2.60 -17.57 -2.77
CA PHE A 51 -3.84 -17.78 -2.03
C PHE A 51 -4.84 -16.66 -2.26
N HIS A 52 -4.38 -15.40 -2.19
CA HIS A 52 -5.22 -14.23 -2.42
C HIS A 52 -5.85 -14.24 -3.83
N ARG A 53 -5.07 -14.58 -4.87
CA ARG A 53 -5.58 -14.67 -6.26
C ARG A 53 -6.53 -15.85 -6.47
N SER A 54 -6.32 -16.95 -5.74
CA SER A 54 -7.18 -18.14 -5.81
C SER A 54 -8.51 -18.00 -5.06
N GLY A 55 -8.69 -16.92 -4.28
CA GLY A 55 -9.87 -16.69 -3.46
C GLY A 55 -9.83 -17.35 -2.08
N ASP A 56 -8.75 -18.06 -1.73
CA ASP A 56 -8.54 -18.59 -0.38
C ASP A 56 -8.07 -17.47 0.57
N ALA A 57 -9.03 -16.63 0.97
CA ALA A 57 -8.79 -15.48 1.82
C ALA A 57 -8.26 -15.86 3.22
N LYS A 58 -8.59 -17.06 3.72
CA LYS A 58 -8.15 -17.54 5.03
C LYS A 58 -6.67 -17.91 5.01
N ALA A 59 -6.23 -18.66 4.00
CA ALA A 59 -4.82 -19.00 3.85
C ALA A 59 -3.98 -17.74 3.57
N ALA A 60 -4.48 -16.83 2.72
CA ALA A 60 -3.84 -15.55 2.45
C ALA A 60 -3.64 -14.72 3.73
N ALA A 61 -4.70 -14.55 4.54
CA ALA A 61 -4.62 -13.78 5.78
C ALA A 61 -3.61 -14.35 6.78
N ARG A 62 -3.50 -15.68 6.88
CA ARG A 62 -2.53 -16.34 7.78
C ARG A 62 -1.08 -16.05 7.38
N GLU A 63 -0.74 -16.21 6.10
CA GLU A 63 0.62 -15.96 5.63
C GLU A 63 0.98 -14.49 5.71
N LEU A 64 0.05 -13.60 5.37
CA LEU A 64 0.24 -12.15 5.52
C LEU A 64 0.48 -11.77 6.99
N ALA A 65 -0.29 -12.30 7.95
CA ALA A 65 -0.06 -12.02 9.37
C ALA A 65 1.34 -12.45 9.85
N ALA A 66 1.88 -13.56 9.34
CA ALA A 66 3.22 -14.01 9.67
C ALA A 66 4.31 -13.08 9.10
N ILE A 67 4.10 -12.56 7.88
CA ILE A 67 5.02 -11.62 7.24
C ILE A 67 4.96 -10.24 7.91
N ALA A 68 3.78 -9.79 8.38
CA ALA A 68 3.62 -8.51 9.07
C ALA A 68 4.46 -8.40 10.35
N ALA A 69 4.74 -9.53 11.00
CA ALA A 69 5.60 -9.61 12.19
C ALA A 69 7.11 -9.63 11.86
N ALA A 70 7.51 -9.64 10.58
CA ALA A 70 8.90 -9.65 10.18
C ALA A 70 9.56 -8.28 10.43
N PRO A 71 10.85 -8.23 10.85
CA PRO A 71 11.56 -6.98 11.16
C PRO A 71 11.95 -6.15 9.92
N THR A 72 11.55 -6.57 8.72
CA THR A 72 11.77 -5.85 7.47
C THR A 72 10.62 -4.89 7.16
N PRO A 73 10.87 -3.74 6.50
CA PRO A 73 9.87 -2.69 6.20
C PRO A 73 8.88 -3.11 5.09
N ILE A 74 8.15 -4.17 5.38
CA ILE A 74 7.11 -4.81 4.55
C ILE A 74 5.80 -4.90 5.31
N THR A 75 5.86 -4.60 6.60
CA THR A 75 4.74 -4.57 7.51
C THR A 75 3.63 -3.66 6.98
N GLU A 76 3.90 -2.44 6.48
CA GLU A 76 2.80 -1.58 5.98
C GLU A 76 2.08 -2.16 4.76
N TYR A 77 2.82 -2.66 3.76
CA TYR A 77 2.24 -3.28 2.56
C TYR A 77 1.44 -4.54 2.88
N VAL A 78 1.93 -5.34 3.82
CA VAL A 78 1.27 -6.58 4.24
C VAL A 78 0.05 -6.30 5.09
N LEU A 79 0.09 -5.29 5.97
CA LEU A 79 -1.06 -4.84 6.75
C LEU A 79 -2.18 -4.31 5.85
N LEU A 80 -1.86 -3.58 4.78
CA LEU A 80 -2.85 -3.15 3.78
C LEU A 80 -3.50 -4.34 3.05
N LEU A 81 -2.70 -5.31 2.59
CA LEU A 81 -3.22 -6.53 1.95
C LEU A 81 -4.03 -7.40 2.90
N GLN A 82 -3.67 -7.42 4.19
CA GLN A 82 -4.41 -8.08 5.25
C GLN A 82 -5.76 -7.40 5.48
N ALA A 83 -5.78 -6.06 5.59
CA ALA A 83 -7.00 -5.28 5.75
C ALA A 83 -8.00 -5.54 4.61
N GLU A 84 -7.51 -5.54 3.36
CA GLU A 84 -8.32 -5.87 2.19
C GLU A 84 -8.87 -7.31 2.24
N SER A 85 -8.03 -8.28 2.62
CA SER A 85 -8.44 -9.69 2.71
C SER A 85 -9.51 -9.90 3.79
N LEU A 86 -9.38 -9.25 4.95
CA LEU A 86 -10.36 -9.30 6.05
C LEU A 86 -11.68 -8.61 5.66
N SER A 87 -11.59 -7.50 4.91
CA SER A 87 -12.77 -6.82 4.37
C SER A 87 -13.57 -7.73 3.44
N ARG A 88 -12.89 -8.47 2.54
CA ARG A 88 -13.54 -9.44 1.64
C ARG A 88 -14.18 -10.63 2.38
N LEU A 89 -13.65 -10.98 3.56
CA LEU A 89 -14.20 -12.02 4.44
C LEU A 89 -15.40 -11.52 5.28
N GLY A 90 -15.71 -10.23 5.26
CA GLY A 90 -16.76 -9.61 6.08
C GLY A 90 -16.33 -9.30 7.51
N ASP A 91 -15.05 -9.47 7.86
CA ASP A 91 -14.49 -9.06 9.15
C ASP A 91 -14.09 -7.58 9.11
N ALA A 92 -15.08 -6.71 9.23
CA ALA A 92 -14.87 -5.26 9.19
C ALA A 92 -14.02 -4.75 10.37
N ALA A 93 -14.09 -5.39 11.54
CA ALA A 93 -13.34 -5.00 12.72
C ALA A 93 -11.85 -5.32 12.56
N GLY A 94 -11.54 -6.55 12.13
CA GLY A 94 -10.17 -6.96 11.83
C GLY A 94 -9.56 -6.17 10.66
N ALA A 95 -10.35 -5.90 9.62
CA ALA A 95 -9.90 -5.08 8.49
C ALA A 95 -9.49 -3.67 8.92
N ARG A 96 -10.30 -3.03 9.76
CA ARG A 96 -10.03 -1.69 10.28
C ARG A 96 -8.79 -1.66 11.15
N GLN A 97 -8.64 -2.62 12.06
CA GLN A 97 -7.46 -2.71 12.93
C GLN A 97 -6.16 -2.89 12.12
N ALA A 98 -6.19 -3.72 11.06
CA ALA A 98 -5.04 -3.93 10.19
C ALA A 98 -4.69 -2.66 9.40
N ALA A 99 -5.69 -1.93 8.91
CA ALA A 99 -5.49 -0.66 8.20
C ALA A 99 -4.95 0.45 9.11
N GLU A 100 -5.44 0.54 10.35
CA GLU A 100 -4.96 1.51 11.34
C GLU A 100 -3.48 1.28 11.67
N LYS A 101 -3.07 0.02 11.89
CA LYS A 101 -1.66 -0.34 12.10
C LYS A 101 -0.75 -0.06 10.91
N ALA A 102 -1.27 -0.02 9.69
CA ALA A 102 -0.49 0.31 8.51
C ALA A 102 -0.23 1.82 8.37
N ALA A 103 -1.00 2.64 9.09
CA ALA A 103 -0.92 4.10 9.07
C ALA A 103 -0.12 4.69 10.25
N GLU A 104 0.27 3.84 11.20
CA GLU A 104 1.17 4.14 12.34
C GLU A 104 2.64 4.03 11.94
#